data_AF-A0A416E989-F1
#
_entry.id   AF-A0A416E989-F1
#
_cell.length_a   1.000
_cell.length_b   1.000
_cell.length_c   1.000
_cell.angle_alpha   90.00
_cell.angle_beta   90.00
_cell.angle_gamma   90.00
#
_symmetry.space_group_name_H-M   'P 1'
#
loop_
_entity.id
_entity.type
_entity.pdbx_description
1 polymer ?
#
loop_
_entity_poly.entity_id
_entity_poly.type
_entity_poly.pdbx_seq_one_letter_code
_entity_poly.pdbx_strand_id
1 'polypeptide(L)'
;MVEMGPGWYKGRFGYDGFHENIYGDRMLFLAEIIMTYEDGREQVIGTGPKWEASYGNVTASSIYDGEIFDARIRQKRWWPAEQLSLPVKGLRARKNPPVRIKERLSPVAVLHTPAGETVLDFGQEVTGWVEFPSTLASGQWLRLRFGEILQDGCFFNENYRTARAEFLYCSDGSERTGINKLFSNVLWSQRDNFLDVPTDCPQRDERMGWTGDAQIFSGTASFNMDCQAFYDKFMTDLWLEQKAAHGAVPTVVPLPKYMTCKDQYGNNTYGVSPWSDAAVIIPWNLYLHYGDLYMLERHYKAMKAWTDYITDVDRKNGNRHLWTTGFHYGDWLALDNRENLDSPFGATDVCFVASAYYYIDASVTGLAAEALGYKADEAYYKALAKEIKKAFTDKYYGQDRILADTQTGLSIALVLKLYPEGMREYVAERLVEKLHRNNDHLETGFVGTYFLLPALTLAGAGELAYTVLLHEDYPSWLYAVRMGSTTIWERWNSVGEDGKLQDRHMNSLNHYAYGSVMEWLYRYGAGISPTYAGAGFREFDLNPTPDRRLGFLNAA
;
A
#
# COMPACT_ATOMS: atom_id res chain seq x y z
N MET A 1 -11.12 -33.99 2.71
CA MET A 1 -9.72 -33.94 2.20
C MET A 1 -9.21 -32.53 2.38
N VAL A 2 -7.95 -32.34 2.72
CA VAL A 2 -7.32 -31.03 2.89
C VAL A 2 -6.02 -31.05 2.09
N GLU A 3 -5.76 -29.99 1.34
CA GLU A 3 -4.54 -29.81 0.55
C GLU A 3 -3.66 -28.76 1.23
N MET A 4 -2.34 -28.90 1.08
CA MET A 4 -1.36 -28.05 1.75
C MET A 4 -0.32 -27.56 0.72
N GLY A 5 -0.11 -26.24 0.66
CA GLY A 5 0.99 -25.61 -0.08
C GLY A 5 2.11 -25.13 0.86
N PRO A 6 3.39 -25.07 0.42
CA PRO A 6 4.51 -24.66 1.29
C PRO A 6 4.38 -23.25 1.90
N GLY A 7 3.71 -22.35 1.18
CA GLY A 7 3.44 -20.97 1.59
C GLY A 7 4.71 -20.19 2.01
N TRP A 8 4.52 -19.13 2.79
CA TRP A 8 5.62 -18.43 3.46
C TRP A 8 6.28 -19.24 4.59
N TYR A 9 5.63 -20.30 5.08
CA TYR A 9 6.13 -21.10 6.21
C TYR A 9 7.41 -21.86 5.86
N LYS A 10 7.35 -22.60 4.73
CA LYS A 10 8.45 -23.43 4.24
C LYS A 10 9.03 -22.93 2.90
N GLY A 11 8.24 -22.26 2.08
CA GLY A 11 8.66 -21.83 0.74
C GLY A 11 9.85 -20.86 0.74
N ARG A 12 10.39 -20.65 -0.46
CA ARG A 12 11.35 -19.59 -0.79
C ARG A 12 10.84 -18.21 -0.36
N PHE A 13 11.72 -17.32 0.06
CA PHE A 13 11.44 -15.92 0.43
C PHE A 13 12.68 -15.01 0.28
N GLY A 14 12.46 -13.73 -0.01
CA GLY A 14 13.49 -12.68 -0.06
C GLY A 14 14.18 -12.50 -1.43
N TYR A 15 14.88 -11.36 -1.57
CA TYR A 15 15.60 -10.94 -2.79
C TYR A 15 17.14 -11.10 -2.69
N ASP A 16 17.66 -11.18 -1.47
CA ASP A 16 19.08 -11.17 -1.12
C ASP A 16 19.71 -12.58 -1.02
N GLY A 17 18.90 -13.63 -1.18
CA GLY A 17 19.35 -15.01 -1.26
C GLY A 17 18.19 -16.00 -1.43
N PHE A 18 18.47 -17.22 -1.89
CA PHE A 18 17.48 -18.30 -1.90
C PHE A 18 17.29 -18.86 -0.48
N HIS A 19 16.47 -18.17 0.33
CA HIS A 19 16.12 -18.60 1.68
C HIS A 19 14.83 -19.42 1.66
N GLU A 20 14.90 -20.68 2.10
CA GLU A 20 13.74 -21.55 2.32
C GLU A 20 13.64 -21.95 3.79
N ASN A 21 12.48 -22.48 4.20
CA ASN A 21 12.25 -23.06 5.53
C ASN A 21 12.37 -22.03 6.69
N ILE A 22 12.05 -20.76 6.44
CA ILE A 22 12.19 -19.65 7.42
C ILE A 22 11.50 -19.95 8.75
N TYR A 23 10.33 -20.60 8.73
CA TYR A 23 9.54 -20.91 9.92
C TYR A 23 9.48 -22.41 10.24
N GLY A 24 9.87 -23.27 9.30
CA GLY A 24 10.01 -24.71 9.47
C GLY A 24 10.21 -25.46 8.15
N ASP A 25 10.69 -26.70 8.24
CA ASP A 25 11.08 -27.57 7.12
C ASP A 25 10.07 -28.70 6.81
N ARG A 26 8.94 -28.74 7.53
CA ARG A 26 7.88 -29.75 7.35
C ARG A 26 6.55 -29.09 6.96
N MET A 27 5.74 -29.80 6.19
CA MET A 27 4.33 -29.43 5.95
C MET A 27 3.52 -29.86 7.17
N LEU A 28 2.88 -28.90 7.85
CA LEU A 28 2.16 -29.13 9.10
C LEU A 28 0.69 -28.74 8.95
N PHE A 29 -0.21 -29.58 9.45
CA PHE A 29 -1.64 -29.29 9.52
C PHE A 29 -2.15 -29.48 10.94
N LEU A 30 -2.95 -28.52 11.40
CA LEU A 30 -3.66 -28.55 12.67
C LEU A 30 -5.12 -28.19 12.39
N ALA A 31 -6.04 -29.05 12.80
CA ALA A 31 -7.47 -28.78 12.74
C ALA A 31 -8.19 -29.51 13.86
N GLU A 32 -9.34 -28.93 14.24
CA GLU A 32 -10.25 -29.47 15.23
C GLU A 32 -11.68 -29.21 14.76
N ILE A 33 -12.51 -30.24 14.81
CA ILE A 33 -13.95 -30.16 14.59
C ILE A 33 -14.61 -30.54 15.91
N ILE A 34 -15.29 -29.58 16.54
CA ILE A 34 -16.08 -29.78 17.75
C ILE A 34 -17.53 -29.99 17.31
N MET A 35 -18.10 -31.15 17.64
CA MET A 35 -19.50 -31.49 17.36
C MET A 35 -20.26 -31.54 18.68
N THR A 36 -21.19 -30.60 18.88
CA THR A 36 -22.11 -30.58 20.03
C THR A 36 -23.41 -31.28 19.65
N TYR A 37 -23.80 -32.29 20.42
CA TYR A 37 -25.05 -33.04 20.23
C TYR A 37 -26.24 -32.34 20.92
N GLU A 38 -27.47 -32.70 20.53
CA GLU A 38 -28.71 -32.18 21.13
C GLU A 38 -28.82 -32.45 22.64
N ASP A 39 -28.16 -33.49 23.14
CA ASP A 39 -28.08 -33.83 24.57
C ASP A 39 -26.96 -33.09 25.33
N GLY A 40 -26.27 -32.15 24.67
CA GLY A 40 -25.18 -31.36 25.23
C GLY A 40 -23.84 -32.08 25.33
N ARG A 41 -23.70 -33.33 24.86
CA ARG A 41 -22.38 -33.98 24.75
C ARG A 41 -21.57 -33.34 23.62
N GLU A 42 -20.26 -33.30 23.79
CA GLU A 42 -19.33 -32.89 22.74
C GLU A 42 -18.49 -34.07 22.25
N GLN A 43 -18.24 -34.13 20.94
CA GLN A 43 -17.21 -34.96 20.33
C GLN A 43 -16.22 -34.08 19.58
N VAL A 44 -14.94 -34.22 19.92
CA VAL A 44 -13.84 -33.55 19.24
C VAL A 44 -13.20 -34.50 18.23
N ILE A 45 -13.09 -34.07 16.97
CA ILE A 45 -12.36 -34.76 15.90
C ILE A 45 -11.20 -33.84 15.47
N GLY A 46 -10.01 -34.16 15.95
CA GLY A 46 -8.78 -33.41 15.64
C GLY A 46 -7.85 -34.09 14.63
N THR A 47 -6.84 -33.34 14.19
CA THR A 47 -5.62 -33.88 13.58
C THR A 47 -4.89 -34.82 14.54
N GLY A 48 -4.46 -35.99 14.06
CA GLY A 48 -3.86 -37.03 14.89
C GLY A 48 -3.50 -38.31 14.12
N PRO A 49 -3.13 -39.41 14.80
CA PRO A 49 -2.44 -40.56 14.20
C PRO A 49 -3.31 -41.46 13.29
N LYS A 50 -4.59 -41.11 13.11
CA LYS A 50 -5.52 -41.75 12.16
C LYS A 50 -5.57 -41.04 10.81
N TRP A 51 -4.90 -39.92 10.65
CA TRP A 51 -4.86 -39.19 9.38
C TRP A 51 -3.92 -39.88 8.40
N GLU A 52 -4.26 -39.79 7.12
CA GLU A 52 -3.41 -40.21 6.02
C GLU A 52 -3.15 -39.03 5.08
N ALA A 53 -2.02 -39.06 4.39
CA ALA A 53 -1.62 -38.10 3.38
C ALA A 53 -1.42 -38.80 2.02
N SER A 54 -1.60 -38.04 0.93
CA SER A 54 -1.29 -38.45 -0.44
C SER A 54 -0.68 -37.26 -1.18
N TYR A 55 0.04 -37.53 -2.27
CA TYR A 55 0.39 -36.46 -3.21
C TYR A 55 -0.87 -36.06 -3.99
N GLY A 56 -1.07 -34.76 -4.18
CA GLY A 56 -2.15 -34.21 -4.98
C GLY A 56 -1.92 -34.32 -6.48
N ASN A 57 -2.84 -33.74 -7.24
CA ASN A 57 -2.65 -33.37 -8.65
C ASN A 57 -1.79 -32.11 -8.81
N VAL A 58 -1.68 -31.28 -7.77
CA VAL A 58 -0.61 -30.27 -7.62
C VAL A 58 0.70 -30.97 -7.27
N THR A 59 1.69 -30.88 -8.16
CA THR A 59 2.98 -31.58 -8.04
C THR A 59 4.14 -30.67 -7.63
N ALA A 60 3.98 -29.35 -7.78
CA ALA A 60 4.85 -28.32 -7.22
C ALA A 60 4.02 -27.05 -7.03
N SER A 61 4.27 -26.28 -5.97
CA SER A 61 3.57 -25.01 -5.66
C SER A 61 4.49 -24.08 -4.87
N SER A 62 4.63 -22.83 -5.31
CA SER A 62 5.54 -21.81 -4.76
C SER A 62 4.98 -20.40 -4.99
N ILE A 63 5.10 -19.53 -3.98
CA ILE A 63 4.59 -18.14 -4.03
C ILE A 63 5.32 -17.26 -5.06
N TYR A 64 6.55 -17.62 -5.44
CA TYR A 64 7.35 -16.91 -6.44
C TYR A 64 7.41 -17.62 -7.79
N ASP A 65 7.36 -18.95 -7.80
CA ASP A 65 7.52 -19.71 -9.04
C ASP A 65 6.20 -20.10 -9.70
N GLY A 66 5.10 -20.11 -8.95
CA GLY A 66 3.82 -20.62 -9.38
C GLY A 66 3.66 -22.13 -9.14
N GLU A 67 2.91 -22.81 -10.01
CA GLU A 67 2.31 -24.11 -9.71
C GLU A 67 2.25 -25.07 -10.92
N ILE A 68 2.34 -26.39 -10.65
CA ILE A 68 2.21 -27.45 -11.65
C ILE A 68 1.03 -28.36 -11.29
N PHE A 69 -0.04 -28.29 -12.09
CA PHE A 69 -1.30 -29.01 -11.92
C PHE A 69 -1.55 -30.02 -13.04
N ASP A 70 -1.59 -31.31 -12.74
CA ASP A 70 -1.93 -32.36 -13.72
C ASP A 70 -3.34 -32.91 -13.50
N ALA A 71 -4.33 -32.40 -14.24
CA ALA A 71 -5.73 -32.84 -14.12
C ALA A 71 -5.96 -34.32 -14.48
N ARG A 72 -4.97 -35.05 -15.01
CA ARG A 72 -5.05 -36.52 -15.21
C ARG A 72 -4.79 -37.28 -13.92
N ILE A 73 -4.07 -36.70 -12.97
CA ILE A 73 -3.75 -37.36 -11.71
C ILE A 73 -5.05 -37.61 -10.95
N ARG A 74 -5.26 -38.86 -10.58
CA ARG A 74 -6.25 -39.30 -9.59
C ARG A 74 -5.44 -39.91 -8.45
N GLN A 75 -5.74 -39.52 -7.21
CA GLN A 75 -5.05 -40.01 -6.02
C GLN A 75 -5.24 -41.53 -5.92
N LYS A 76 -4.15 -42.29 -5.88
CA LYS A 76 -4.17 -43.77 -5.91
C LYS A 76 -3.53 -44.43 -4.70
N ARG A 77 -2.79 -43.67 -3.88
CA ARG A 77 -2.04 -44.21 -2.74
C ARG A 77 -2.02 -43.20 -1.60
N TRP A 78 -2.30 -43.69 -0.40
CA TRP A 78 -2.27 -42.94 0.85
C TRP A 78 -1.20 -43.54 1.78
N TRP A 79 -0.69 -42.73 2.69
CA TRP A 79 0.30 -43.10 3.70
C TRP A 79 -0.11 -42.50 5.06
N PRO A 80 0.14 -43.18 6.20
CA PRO A 80 -0.12 -42.61 7.53
C PRO A 80 0.61 -41.28 7.74
N ALA A 81 -0.07 -40.30 8.32
CA ALA A 81 0.50 -39.01 8.68
C ALA A 81 1.35 -39.10 9.96
N GLU A 82 2.48 -38.40 10.00
CA GLU A 82 3.33 -38.28 11.19
C GLU A 82 2.74 -37.25 12.16
N GLN A 83 2.64 -37.60 13.45
CA GLN A 83 2.19 -36.69 14.50
C GLN A 83 3.40 -36.00 15.15
N LEU A 84 3.39 -34.67 15.21
CA LEU A 84 4.45 -33.83 15.77
C LEU A 84 3.94 -32.95 16.91
N SER A 85 4.86 -32.46 17.76
CA SER A 85 4.56 -31.42 18.74
C SER A 85 4.39 -30.06 18.05
N LEU A 86 3.47 -29.22 18.57
CA LEU A 86 3.20 -27.91 17.99
C LEU A 86 4.44 -27.00 18.12
N PRO A 87 5.03 -26.50 17.01
CA PRO A 87 6.29 -25.73 17.06
C PRO A 87 6.09 -24.26 17.47
N VAL A 88 4.84 -23.80 17.58
CA VAL A 88 4.47 -22.42 17.90
C VAL A 88 3.68 -22.33 19.21
N LYS A 89 3.78 -21.18 19.89
CA LYS A 89 2.99 -20.86 21.09
C LYS A 89 2.02 -19.72 20.80
N GLY A 90 0.82 -19.79 21.39
CA GLY A 90 -0.14 -18.68 21.35
C GLY A 90 -0.89 -18.55 20.03
N LEU A 91 -1.49 -19.66 19.54
CA LEU A 91 -2.50 -19.62 18.47
C LEU A 91 -3.62 -18.64 18.85
N ARG A 92 -4.13 -17.89 17.86
CA ARG A 92 -5.22 -16.92 18.01
C ARG A 92 -6.19 -17.04 16.86
N ALA A 93 -7.44 -16.64 17.08
CA ALA A 93 -8.40 -16.45 16.00
C ALA A 93 -7.86 -15.42 15.00
N ARG A 94 -8.10 -15.66 13.71
CA ARG A 94 -7.76 -14.72 12.62
C ARG A 94 -8.47 -13.38 12.87
N LYS A 95 -7.73 -12.28 12.77
CA LYS A 95 -8.26 -10.90 12.89
C LYS A 95 -8.77 -10.35 11.56
N ASN A 96 -7.98 -10.51 10.49
CA ASN A 96 -8.29 -9.98 9.17
C ASN A 96 -9.33 -10.84 8.43
N PRO A 97 -10.04 -10.29 7.42
CA PRO A 97 -10.81 -11.10 6.49
C PRO A 97 -9.90 -12.12 5.77
N PRO A 98 -10.39 -13.33 5.45
CA PRO A 98 -9.62 -14.28 4.65
C PRO A 98 -9.51 -13.77 3.20
N VAL A 99 -8.36 -14.04 2.56
CA VAL A 99 -8.17 -13.83 1.12
C VAL A 99 -9.21 -14.62 0.34
N ARG A 100 -9.88 -13.98 -0.63
CA ARG A 100 -10.91 -14.55 -1.50
C ARG A 100 -10.78 -13.97 -2.90
N ILE A 101 -11.24 -14.70 -3.92
CA ILE A 101 -11.41 -14.16 -5.27
C ILE A 101 -12.42 -13.01 -5.21
N LYS A 102 -11.99 -11.81 -5.61
CA LYS A 102 -12.80 -10.57 -5.55
C LYS A 102 -13.47 -10.22 -6.89
N GLU A 103 -12.84 -10.56 -8.01
CA GLU A 103 -13.33 -10.32 -9.38
C GLU A 103 -12.69 -11.34 -10.33
N ARG A 104 -13.30 -11.54 -11.50
CA ARG A 104 -12.77 -12.34 -12.60
C ARG A 104 -12.64 -11.45 -13.83
N LEU A 105 -11.46 -11.50 -14.45
CA LEU A 105 -11.15 -10.77 -15.68
C LEU A 105 -10.86 -11.74 -16.80
N SER A 106 -10.65 -11.21 -18.00
CA SER A 106 -10.32 -12.02 -19.16
C SER A 106 -9.55 -11.20 -20.21
N PRO A 107 -8.89 -11.88 -21.17
CA PRO A 107 -8.14 -11.21 -22.23
C PRO A 107 -8.99 -10.19 -23.01
N VAL A 108 -8.45 -8.98 -23.15
CA VAL A 108 -8.93 -7.96 -24.10
C VAL A 108 -8.29 -8.15 -25.47
N ALA A 109 -7.08 -8.71 -25.53
CA ALA A 109 -6.39 -9.05 -26.78
C ALA A 109 -5.58 -10.34 -26.68
N VAL A 110 -5.30 -10.93 -27.85
CA VAL A 110 -4.34 -12.01 -28.02
C VAL A 110 -3.29 -11.52 -29.00
N LEU A 111 -2.04 -11.43 -28.53
CA LEU A 111 -0.93 -10.83 -29.27
C LEU A 111 0.02 -11.91 -29.77
N HIS A 112 0.54 -11.74 -30.98
CA HIS A 112 1.59 -12.58 -31.56
C HIS A 112 2.87 -11.76 -31.70
N THR A 113 3.90 -12.12 -30.94
CA THR A 113 5.11 -11.31 -30.81
C THR A 113 6.09 -11.57 -31.96
N PRO A 114 7.04 -10.65 -32.24
CA PRO A 114 8.15 -10.91 -33.16
C PRO A 114 9.00 -12.15 -32.81
N ALA A 115 9.02 -12.56 -31.53
CA ALA A 115 9.68 -13.78 -31.06
C ALA A 115 8.83 -15.07 -31.25
N GLY A 116 7.60 -14.96 -31.76
CA GLY A 116 6.69 -16.08 -32.01
C GLY A 116 5.85 -16.50 -30.81
N GLU A 117 5.75 -15.67 -29.78
CA GLU A 117 5.00 -15.96 -28.55
C GLU A 117 3.51 -15.64 -28.76
N THR A 118 2.63 -16.31 -28.01
CA THR A 118 1.22 -15.93 -27.91
C THR A 118 0.97 -15.37 -26.52
N VAL A 119 0.68 -14.08 -26.43
CA VAL A 119 0.44 -13.38 -25.16
C VAL A 119 -1.06 -13.10 -25.01
N LEU A 120 -1.61 -13.51 -23.88
CA LEU A 120 -2.96 -13.13 -23.45
C LEU A 120 -2.86 -11.79 -22.73
N ASP A 121 -3.21 -10.71 -23.42
CA ASP A 121 -3.32 -9.40 -22.80
C ASP A 121 -4.68 -9.29 -22.11
N PHE A 122 -4.67 -9.30 -20.78
CA PHE A 122 -5.87 -9.10 -19.94
C PHE A 122 -6.38 -7.66 -19.96
N GLY A 123 -5.65 -6.74 -20.61
CA GLY A 123 -5.79 -5.29 -20.45
C GLY A 123 -5.64 -4.87 -18.99
N GLN A 124 -5.12 -5.78 -18.16
CA GLN A 124 -5.23 -5.83 -16.71
C GLN A 124 -4.15 -6.76 -16.14
N GLU A 125 -2.98 -6.18 -15.88
CA GLU A 125 -2.00 -6.66 -14.90
C GLU A 125 -2.67 -6.74 -13.52
N VAL A 126 -2.48 -7.86 -12.84
CA VAL A 126 -3.26 -8.25 -11.65
C VAL A 126 -2.48 -9.20 -10.79
N THR A 127 -2.85 -9.25 -9.51
CA THR A 127 -2.48 -10.35 -8.63
C THR A 127 -3.61 -11.35 -8.46
N GLY A 128 -3.23 -12.61 -8.51
CA GLY A 128 -4.13 -13.75 -8.45
C GLY A 128 -3.61 -14.84 -9.37
N TRP A 129 -4.55 -15.50 -10.04
CA TRP A 129 -4.28 -16.56 -11.00
C TRP A 129 -5.31 -16.48 -12.11
N VAL A 130 -4.92 -16.97 -13.29
CA VAL A 130 -5.82 -17.15 -14.41
C VAL A 130 -6.66 -18.41 -14.19
N GLU A 131 -7.92 -18.23 -13.84
CA GLU A 131 -8.92 -19.24 -14.14
C GLU A 131 -9.12 -19.25 -15.65
N PHE A 132 -8.97 -20.40 -16.30
CA PHE A 132 -9.23 -20.49 -17.72
C PHE A 132 -10.11 -21.69 -18.13
N PRO A 133 -10.86 -21.48 -19.21
CA PRO A 133 -11.68 -22.47 -19.87
C PRO A 133 -10.87 -23.46 -20.70
N SER A 134 -10.73 -24.70 -20.25
CA SER A 134 -9.82 -25.62 -20.96
C SER A 134 -10.48 -26.52 -22.00
N THR A 135 -10.83 -25.95 -23.16
CA THR A 135 -11.31 -26.72 -24.31
C THR A 135 -10.24 -27.64 -24.94
N LEU A 136 -9.02 -27.70 -24.38
CA LEU A 136 -7.96 -28.59 -24.86
C LEU A 136 -8.32 -30.05 -24.53
N ALA A 137 -7.87 -30.98 -25.37
CA ALA A 137 -8.06 -32.40 -25.13
C ALA A 137 -7.31 -32.86 -23.88
N SER A 138 -7.92 -33.81 -23.15
CA SER A 138 -7.30 -34.47 -22.00
C SER A 138 -5.89 -34.97 -22.33
N GLY A 139 -4.89 -34.50 -21.58
CA GLY A 139 -3.48 -34.81 -21.82
C GLY A 139 -2.67 -33.75 -22.55
N GLN A 140 -3.30 -32.72 -23.12
CA GLN A 140 -2.57 -31.52 -23.57
C GLN A 140 -2.12 -30.70 -22.37
N TRP A 141 -0.91 -30.13 -22.47
CA TRP A 141 -0.34 -29.23 -21.48
C TRP A 141 -0.43 -27.78 -21.96
N LEU A 142 -0.86 -26.90 -21.06
CA LEU A 142 -0.82 -25.46 -21.20
C LEU A 142 0.28 -24.93 -20.27
N ARG A 143 1.15 -24.08 -20.82
CA ARG A 143 2.17 -23.33 -20.07
C ARG A 143 1.81 -21.85 -20.11
N LEU A 144 1.51 -21.28 -18.95
CA LEU A 144 1.25 -19.86 -18.78
C LEU A 144 2.41 -19.27 -17.99
N ARG A 145 3.06 -18.27 -18.57
CA ARG A 145 4.05 -17.44 -17.88
C ARG A 145 3.45 -16.05 -17.73
N PHE A 146 3.65 -15.46 -16.56
CA PHE A 146 3.14 -14.13 -16.25
C PHE A 146 4.27 -13.10 -16.35
N GLY A 147 3.92 -11.90 -16.78
CA GLY A 147 4.80 -10.74 -16.96
C GLY A 147 3.91 -9.50 -17.06
N GLU A 148 4.38 -8.37 -16.53
CA GLU A 148 3.59 -7.14 -16.47
C GLU A 148 3.62 -6.33 -17.77
N ILE A 149 4.58 -6.64 -18.68
CA ILE A 149 4.91 -5.77 -19.81
C ILE A 149 5.42 -6.55 -21.03
N LEU A 150 5.33 -5.93 -22.21
CA LEU A 150 6.07 -6.35 -23.40
C LEU A 150 7.30 -5.46 -23.61
N GLN A 151 8.46 -6.04 -23.94
CA GLN A 151 9.65 -5.31 -24.37
C GLN A 151 9.88 -5.56 -25.86
N ASP A 152 10.03 -4.50 -26.65
CA ASP A 152 10.19 -4.58 -28.12
C ASP A 152 9.09 -5.45 -28.78
N GLY A 153 7.86 -5.37 -28.25
CA GLY A 153 6.70 -6.16 -28.69
C GLY A 153 6.72 -7.66 -28.31
N CYS A 154 7.68 -8.09 -27.47
CA CYS A 154 7.85 -9.48 -27.02
C CYS A 154 7.55 -9.63 -25.52
N PHE A 155 7.18 -10.83 -25.07
CA PHE A 155 6.87 -11.08 -23.65
C PHE A 155 8.10 -10.82 -22.77
N PHE A 156 7.91 -10.11 -21.66
CA PHE A 156 9.00 -9.79 -20.75
C PHE A 156 8.62 -10.06 -19.29
N ASN A 157 9.50 -10.77 -18.57
CA ASN A 157 9.38 -10.97 -17.14
C ASN A 157 10.73 -11.02 -16.39
N GLU A 158 11.82 -10.49 -16.97
CA GLU A 158 13.13 -10.48 -16.31
C GLU A 158 13.17 -9.54 -15.09
N ASN A 159 12.27 -8.55 -15.02
CA ASN A 159 12.10 -7.68 -13.85
C ASN A 159 11.58 -8.43 -12.61
N TYR A 160 11.05 -9.65 -12.76
CA TYR A 160 10.73 -10.55 -11.64
C TYR A 160 11.98 -11.16 -10.98
N ARG A 161 13.18 -10.82 -11.48
CA ARG A 161 14.49 -11.29 -11.00
C ARG A 161 14.58 -12.82 -10.96
N THR A 162 14.35 -13.40 -9.79
CA THR A 162 14.47 -14.85 -9.53
C THR A 162 13.13 -15.58 -9.45
N ALA A 163 12.01 -14.87 -9.52
CA ALA A 163 10.66 -15.45 -9.48
C ALA A 163 10.22 -15.90 -10.89
N ARG A 164 9.93 -17.20 -11.06
CA ARG A 164 9.54 -17.75 -12.38
C ARG A 164 8.15 -17.34 -12.86
N ALA A 165 7.22 -17.12 -11.92
CA ALA A 165 5.81 -16.79 -12.18
C ALA A 165 5.19 -17.62 -13.33
N GLU A 166 5.03 -18.93 -13.11
CA GLU A 166 4.60 -19.89 -14.12
C GLU A 166 3.48 -20.81 -13.60
N PHE A 167 2.44 -21.01 -14.42
CA PHE A 167 1.43 -22.06 -14.21
C PHE A 167 1.50 -23.09 -15.33
N LEU A 168 1.72 -24.35 -14.96
CA LEU A 168 1.68 -25.51 -15.85
C LEU A 168 0.42 -26.32 -15.55
N TYR A 169 -0.42 -26.53 -16.54
CA TYR A 169 -1.71 -27.20 -16.37
C TYR A 169 -1.99 -28.24 -17.48
N CYS A 170 -2.73 -29.30 -17.14
CA CYS A 170 -3.23 -30.31 -18.07
C CYS A 170 -4.78 -30.39 -18.05
N SER A 171 -5.46 -30.63 -19.19
CA SER A 171 -6.81 -30.08 -19.53
C SER A 171 -8.12 -30.89 -19.38
N ASP A 172 -9.27 -30.17 -19.26
CA ASP A 172 -10.68 -30.67 -19.33
C ASP A 172 -11.92 -29.77 -19.80
N GLY A 173 -12.04 -28.41 -19.62
CA GLY A 173 -13.33 -27.59 -19.65
C GLY A 173 -13.69 -26.38 -20.64
N SER A 174 -14.14 -25.16 -20.13
CA SER A 174 -15.11 -24.16 -20.78
C SER A 174 -15.26 -22.64 -20.24
N GLU A 175 -15.79 -21.60 -21.00
CA GLU A 175 -15.45 -20.06 -21.17
C GLU A 175 -16.32 -18.78 -20.70
N ARG A 176 -15.75 -17.52 -20.46
CA ARG A 176 -16.23 -16.05 -20.76
C ARG A 176 -15.68 -14.74 -19.98
N THR A 177 -16.03 -13.46 -20.39
CA THR A 177 -15.31 -12.10 -20.17
C THR A 177 -16.08 -10.76 -19.77
N GLY A 178 -15.37 -9.57 -19.62
CA GLY A 178 -15.83 -8.24 -19.07
C GLY A 178 -15.18 -6.92 -19.65
N ILE A 179 -14.81 -5.88 -18.84
CA ILE A 179 -14.24 -4.60 -19.41
C ILE A 179 -13.41 -3.59 -18.53
N ASN A 180 -13.42 -3.60 -17.20
CA ASN A 180 -13.14 -2.38 -16.36
C ASN A 180 -11.72 -1.72 -16.41
N LYS A 181 -11.63 -0.39 -16.11
CA LYS A 181 -10.40 0.45 -16.15
C LYS A 181 -10.32 1.58 -15.07
N LEU A 182 -9.18 2.28 -14.99
CA LEU A 182 -8.70 3.31 -14.01
C LEU A 182 -9.13 3.17 -12.54
N PHE A 183 -10.40 3.41 -12.22
CA PHE A 183 -10.92 3.10 -10.88
C PHE A 183 -10.68 1.62 -10.56
N SER A 184 -10.86 0.77 -11.57
CA SER A 184 -10.40 -0.62 -11.56
C SER A 184 -8.92 -0.69 -11.20
N ASN A 185 -8.03 0.12 -11.80
CA ASN A 185 -6.59 0.08 -11.53
C ASN A 185 -6.24 0.34 -10.07
N VAL A 186 -6.89 1.31 -9.43
CA VAL A 186 -6.67 1.60 -8.00
C VAL A 186 -7.26 0.49 -7.13
N LEU A 187 -8.43 -0.05 -7.47
CA LEU A 187 -8.99 -1.21 -6.78
C LEU A 187 -8.12 -2.45 -6.92
N TRP A 188 -7.55 -2.71 -8.09
CA TRP A 188 -6.66 -3.84 -8.35
C TRP A 188 -5.38 -3.68 -7.55
N SER A 189 -4.66 -2.56 -7.66
CA SER A 189 -3.44 -2.36 -6.87
C SER A 189 -3.68 -2.39 -5.35
N GLN A 190 -4.85 -1.97 -4.86
CA GLN A 190 -5.23 -2.21 -3.47
C GLN A 190 -5.38 -3.70 -3.17
N ARG A 191 -6.24 -4.42 -3.93
CA ARG A 191 -6.55 -5.84 -3.68
C ARG A 191 -5.32 -6.72 -3.75
N ASP A 192 -4.49 -6.44 -4.73
CA ASP A 192 -3.29 -7.19 -5.09
C ASP A 192 -2.25 -7.15 -3.98
N ASN A 193 -2.18 -6.01 -3.30
CA ASN A 193 -1.27 -5.79 -2.19
C ASN A 193 -1.90 -5.95 -0.81
N PHE A 194 -3.20 -6.22 -0.68
CA PHE A 194 -3.88 -6.40 0.62
C PHE A 194 -3.91 -7.88 1.02
N LEU A 195 -2.75 -8.53 0.98
CA LEU A 195 -2.56 -9.96 1.22
C LEU A 195 -1.89 -10.21 2.59
N ASP A 196 -2.73 -10.30 3.64
CA ASP A 196 -2.36 -10.40 5.07
C ASP A 196 -1.66 -9.18 5.70
N VAL A 197 -0.89 -8.43 4.91
CA VAL A 197 -0.29 -7.12 5.20
C VAL A 197 -0.45 -6.21 3.97
N PRO A 198 -0.46 -4.87 4.11
CA PRO A 198 -0.48 -3.94 2.98
C PRO A 198 0.91 -3.90 2.34
N THR A 199 1.18 -4.78 1.38
CA THR A 199 2.49 -4.83 0.71
C THR A 199 2.75 -3.59 -0.14
N ASP A 200 4.01 -3.27 -0.40
CA ASP A 200 4.41 -2.25 -1.38
C ASP A 200 4.00 -2.67 -2.80
N CYS A 201 4.42 -3.86 -3.19
CA CYS A 201 4.14 -4.46 -4.49
C CYS A 201 3.98 -6.00 -4.37
N PRO A 202 3.24 -6.66 -5.27
CA PRO A 202 2.84 -8.05 -5.10
C PRO A 202 3.69 -9.05 -5.92
N GLN A 203 4.53 -8.57 -6.83
CA GLN A 203 5.17 -9.36 -7.88
C GLN A 203 6.66 -9.63 -7.62
N ARG A 204 7.46 -8.63 -7.22
CA ARG A 204 8.89 -8.81 -6.98
C ARG A 204 9.15 -9.54 -5.66
N ASP A 205 10.41 -9.83 -5.41
CA ASP A 205 10.97 -10.46 -4.21
C ASP A 205 11.07 -9.52 -2.99
N GLU A 206 10.11 -8.60 -2.88
CA GLU A 206 9.94 -7.66 -1.76
C GLU A 206 8.65 -7.99 -1.00
N ARG A 207 7.48 -7.47 -1.44
CA ARG A 207 6.15 -7.79 -0.87
C ARG A 207 6.10 -7.54 0.63
N MET A 208 6.63 -6.40 1.05
CA MET A 208 6.83 -6.02 2.44
C MET A 208 5.79 -4.99 2.86
N GLY A 209 5.33 -5.05 4.11
CA GLY A 209 4.36 -4.10 4.64
C GLY A 209 4.99 -2.74 4.92
N TRP A 210 5.41 -2.03 3.87
CA TRP A 210 6.03 -0.72 3.96
C TRP A 210 5.04 0.32 4.49
N THR A 211 5.44 1.00 5.56
CA THR A 211 4.50 1.76 6.39
C THR A 211 4.11 3.12 5.77
N GLY A 212 4.99 3.74 4.99
CA GLY A 212 4.74 5.00 4.27
C GLY A 212 3.70 4.83 3.17
N ASP A 213 3.87 3.81 2.35
CA ASP A 213 2.92 3.35 1.34
C ASP A 213 1.55 3.12 1.98
N ALA A 214 1.53 2.28 3.03
CA ALA A 214 0.31 1.90 3.72
C ALA A 214 -0.43 3.10 4.35
N GLN A 215 0.28 4.10 4.89
CA GLN A 215 -0.35 5.27 5.50
C GLN A 215 -0.87 6.27 4.47
N ILE A 216 -0.11 6.54 3.40
CA ILE A 216 -0.51 7.43 2.29
C ILE A 216 -1.79 6.92 1.61
N PHE A 217 -1.92 5.60 1.44
CA PHE A 217 -3.08 5.01 0.78
C PHE A 217 -4.25 4.68 1.73
N SER A 218 -4.06 4.74 3.05
CA SER A 218 -5.04 4.23 4.04
C SER A 218 -6.43 4.88 3.99
N GLY A 219 -6.52 6.17 3.65
CA GLY A 219 -7.81 6.86 3.48
C GLY A 219 -8.54 6.38 2.22
N THR A 220 -7.88 6.43 1.05
CA THR A 220 -8.40 5.83 -0.19
C THR A 220 -8.82 4.37 -0.03
N ALA A 221 -7.98 3.56 0.63
CA ALA A 221 -8.26 2.15 0.88
C ALA A 221 -9.58 1.96 1.65
N SER A 222 -9.83 2.82 2.64
CA SER A 222 -11.00 2.77 3.53
C SER A 222 -12.29 3.30 2.88
N PHE A 223 -12.18 4.18 1.87
CA PHE A 223 -13.30 4.51 0.95
C PHE A 223 -13.61 3.34 0.01
N ASN A 224 -12.59 2.74 -0.60
CA ASN A 224 -12.75 1.69 -1.60
C ASN A 224 -13.35 0.39 -1.02
N MET A 225 -12.94 0.00 0.20
CA MET A 225 -13.31 -1.26 0.84
C MET A 225 -13.33 -1.13 2.36
N ASP A 226 -14.12 -1.99 3.03
CA ASP A 226 -13.93 -2.22 4.47
C ASP A 226 -12.53 -2.80 4.72
N CYS A 227 -11.67 -1.96 5.28
CA CYS A 227 -10.29 -2.27 5.61
C CYS A 227 -10.07 -2.29 7.14
N GLN A 228 -11.13 -2.15 7.94
CA GLN A 228 -11.03 -1.94 9.39
C GLN A 228 -10.34 -3.13 10.10
N ALA A 229 -10.81 -4.34 9.83
CA ALA A 229 -10.23 -5.57 10.39
C ALA A 229 -8.86 -5.94 9.80
N PHE A 230 -8.56 -5.49 8.58
CA PHE A 230 -7.28 -5.68 7.93
C PHE A 230 -6.20 -4.80 8.59
N TYR A 231 -6.49 -3.51 8.76
CA TYR A 231 -5.57 -2.60 9.42
C TYR A 231 -5.51 -2.82 10.96
N ASP A 232 -6.54 -3.30 11.66
CA ASP A 232 -6.39 -3.73 13.07
C ASP A 232 -5.33 -4.83 13.23
N LYS A 233 -5.26 -5.77 12.28
CA LYS A 233 -4.21 -6.79 12.23
C LYS A 233 -2.85 -6.13 12.00
N PHE A 234 -2.70 -5.34 10.93
CA PHE A 234 -1.42 -4.66 10.60
C PHE A 234 -0.93 -3.75 11.73
N MET A 235 -1.81 -2.95 12.34
CA MET A 235 -1.50 -2.09 13.48
C MET A 235 -1.20 -2.87 14.76
N THR A 236 -1.69 -4.11 14.89
CA THR A 236 -1.26 -5.02 15.98
C THR A 236 0.18 -5.48 15.76
N ASP A 237 0.54 -5.84 14.52
CA ASP A 237 1.90 -6.24 14.17
C ASP A 237 2.87 -5.05 14.36
N LEU A 238 2.50 -3.85 13.88
CA LEU A 238 3.27 -2.61 14.03
C LEU A 238 3.54 -2.29 15.50
N TRP A 239 2.51 -2.34 16.36
CA TRP A 239 2.66 -2.07 17.78
C TRP A 239 3.61 -3.04 18.49
N LEU A 240 3.65 -4.31 18.07
CA LEU A 240 4.56 -5.30 18.65
C LEU A 240 6.02 -4.98 18.33
N GLU A 241 6.32 -4.63 17.08
CA GLU A 241 7.66 -4.21 16.65
C GLU A 241 8.06 -2.86 17.27
N GLN A 242 7.17 -1.86 17.21
CA GLN A 242 7.39 -0.52 17.79
C GLN A 242 7.68 -0.60 19.30
N LYS A 243 6.97 -1.46 20.02
CA LYS A 243 7.19 -1.68 21.46
C LYS A 243 8.55 -2.34 21.73
N ALA A 244 8.99 -3.27 20.87
CA ALA A 244 10.32 -3.86 20.96
C ALA A 244 11.43 -2.83 20.67
N ALA A 245 11.17 -1.89 19.77
CA ALA A 245 12.07 -0.79 19.41
C ALA A 245 11.87 0.50 20.26
N HIS A 246 11.33 0.37 21.47
CA HIS A 246 11.20 1.46 22.45
C HIS A 246 10.46 2.72 21.95
N GLY A 247 9.44 2.56 21.11
CA GLY A 247 8.61 3.64 20.57
C GLY A 247 8.94 4.02 19.12
N ALA A 248 10.14 3.69 18.63
CA ALA A 248 10.51 3.87 17.24
C ALA A 248 9.75 2.88 16.34
N VAL A 249 9.12 3.36 15.29
CA VAL A 249 8.35 2.51 14.35
C VAL A 249 9.26 2.09 13.19
N PRO A 250 9.32 0.79 12.81
CA PRO A 250 10.08 0.36 11.64
C PRO A 250 9.43 0.83 10.33
N THR A 251 10.21 0.92 9.26
CA THR A 251 9.72 1.28 7.91
C THR A 251 8.98 0.15 7.21
N VAL A 252 9.14 -1.08 7.69
CA VAL A 252 8.48 -2.30 7.21
C VAL A 252 7.90 -3.06 8.40
N VAL A 253 6.66 -3.55 8.27
CA VAL A 253 5.96 -4.35 9.28
C VAL A 253 5.30 -5.58 8.63
N PRO A 254 5.42 -6.79 9.22
CA PRO A 254 6.41 -7.20 10.22
C PRO A 254 7.83 -7.06 9.67
N LEU A 255 8.82 -6.77 10.53
CA LEU A 255 10.20 -6.69 10.08
C LEU A 255 10.78 -8.10 9.89
N PRO A 256 11.33 -8.45 8.70
CA PRO A 256 11.98 -9.74 8.52
C PRO A 256 13.18 -9.91 9.48
N LYS A 257 13.21 -11.01 10.24
CA LYS A 257 14.17 -11.21 11.35
C LYS A 257 15.66 -11.23 10.98
N TYR A 258 15.98 -11.31 9.69
CA TYR A 258 17.33 -11.24 9.16
C TYR A 258 17.75 -9.80 8.79
N MET A 259 16.79 -8.88 8.62
CA MET A 259 17.08 -7.47 8.39
C MET A 259 17.60 -6.81 9.67
N THR A 260 18.55 -5.90 9.50
CA THR A 260 19.13 -5.14 10.61
C THR A 260 18.36 -3.83 10.83
N CYS A 261 18.80 -2.99 11.77
CA CYS A 261 18.33 -1.62 11.89
C CYS A 261 18.77 -0.70 10.72
N LYS A 262 19.37 -1.26 9.66
CA LYS A 262 19.84 -0.59 8.46
C LYS A 262 19.25 -1.21 7.18
N ASP A 263 18.95 -0.36 6.19
CA ASP A 263 18.50 -0.74 4.85
C ASP A 263 19.69 -1.07 3.92
N GLN A 264 19.41 -1.39 2.65
CA GLN A 264 20.43 -1.71 1.65
C GLN A 264 21.38 -0.54 1.30
N TYR A 265 21.06 0.69 1.72
CA TYR A 265 21.86 1.90 1.53
C TYR A 265 22.58 2.33 2.82
N GLY A 266 22.39 1.62 3.94
CA GLY A 266 22.94 1.95 5.26
C GLY A 266 22.15 3.01 6.04
N ASN A 267 20.95 3.36 5.60
CA ASN A 267 20.03 4.26 6.30
C ASN A 267 19.29 3.54 7.43
N ASN A 268 18.76 4.26 8.42
CA ASN A 268 18.00 3.62 9.49
C ASN A 268 16.67 3.04 8.96
N THR A 269 16.30 1.83 9.38
CA THR A 269 14.98 1.21 9.11
C THR A 269 13.95 1.47 10.20
N TYR A 270 14.25 2.37 11.14
CA TYR A 270 13.39 2.77 12.26
C TYR A 270 13.46 4.28 12.46
N GLY A 271 12.33 4.89 12.80
CA GLY A 271 12.31 6.32 13.18
C GLY A 271 12.41 7.26 11.97
N VAL A 272 11.71 6.96 10.87
CA VAL A 272 11.89 7.59 9.55
C VAL A 272 10.56 8.16 9.06
N SER A 273 10.38 9.48 9.11
CA SER A 273 9.26 10.15 8.42
C SER A 273 9.47 10.15 6.89
N PRO A 274 8.40 10.04 6.05
CA PRO A 274 6.97 9.88 6.40
C PRO A 274 6.54 8.42 6.73
N TRP A 275 7.46 7.45 6.74
CA TRP A 275 7.11 6.03 6.86
C TRP A 275 6.59 5.65 8.25
N SER A 276 7.32 6.03 9.30
CA SER A 276 7.01 5.67 10.68
C SER A 276 5.71 6.31 11.22
N ASP A 277 5.28 7.41 10.60
CA ASP A 277 4.08 8.20 10.97
C ASP A 277 2.77 7.43 10.73
N ALA A 278 2.84 6.28 10.04
CA ALA A 278 1.78 5.28 9.96
C ALA A 278 1.20 4.87 11.32
N ALA A 279 2.01 4.92 12.39
CA ALA A 279 1.57 4.65 13.75
C ALA A 279 0.47 5.58 14.27
N VAL A 280 0.37 6.78 13.70
CA VAL A 280 -0.64 7.79 14.02
C VAL A 280 -1.69 7.90 12.90
N ILE A 281 -1.26 7.93 11.64
CA ILE A 281 -2.13 8.23 10.50
C ILE A 281 -3.11 7.09 10.20
N ILE A 282 -2.69 5.82 10.23
CA ILE A 282 -3.58 4.69 9.92
C ILE A 282 -4.72 4.58 10.95
N PRO A 283 -4.46 4.54 12.29
CA PRO A 283 -5.54 4.52 13.29
C PRO A 283 -6.50 5.71 13.18
N TRP A 284 -6.00 6.88 12.82
CA TRP A 284 -6.83 8.07 12.65
C TRP A 284 -7.73 7.99 11.43
N ASN A 285 -7.19 7.56 10.28
CA ASN A 285 -7.99 7.38 9.07
C ASN A 285 -9.06 6.30 9.27
N LEU A 286 -8.75 5.20 9.98
CA LEU A 286 -9.77 4.22 10.39
C LEU A 286 -10.86 4.86 11.26
N TYR A 287 -10.50 5.67 12.25
CA TYR A 287 -11.48 6.33 13.10
C TYR A 287 -12.37 7.29 12.31
N LEU A 288 -11.82 8.08 11.39
CA LEU A 288 -12.63 8.97 10.53
C LEU A 288 -13.62 8.20 9.65
N HIS A 289 -13.22 7.06 9.07
CA HIS A 289 -14.07 6.28 8.17
C HIS A 289 -15.08 5.38 8.88
N TYR A 290 -14.74 4.81 10.04
CA TYR A 290 -15.57 3.80 10.72
C TYR A 290 -16.15 4.27 12.07
N GLY A 291 -15.68 5.39 12.63
CA GLY A 291 -16.22 6.00 13.85
C GLY A 291 -15.98 5.21 15.14
N ASP A 292 -15.14 4.19 15.07
CA ASP A 292 -14.91 3.19 16.12
C ASP A 292 -13.91 3.69 17.18
N LEU A 293 -14.46 4.18 18.28
CA LEU A 293 -13.69 4.62 19.45
C LEU A 293 -12.92 3.47 20.15
N TYR A 294 -13.38 2.23 20.05
CA TYR A 294 -12.71 1.09 20.68
C TYR A 294 -11.46 0.69 19.89
N MET A 295 -11.50 0.73 18.56
CA MET A 295 -10.30 0.60 17.73
C MET A 295 -9.34 1.78 17.91
N LEU A 296 -9.85 3.01 18.00
CA LEU A 296 -9.02 4.17 18.30
C LEU A 296 -8.31 4.01 19.66
N GLU A 297 -9.03 3.62 20.72
CA GLU A 297 -8.46 3.37 22.05
C GLU A 297 -7.39 2.27 22.03
N ARG A 298 -7.65 1.17 21.31
CA ARG A 298 -6.72 0.05 21.15
C ARG A 298 -5.39 0.51 20.56
N HIS A 299 -5.42 1.33 19.52
CA HIS A 299 -4.24 1.74 18.78
C HIS A 299 -3.62 3.06 19.27
N TYR A 300 -4.32 3.83 20.11
CA TYR A 300 -3.82 5.08 20.72
C TYR A 300 -2.43 4.94 21.38
N LYS A 301 -2.11 3.75 21.92
CA LYS A 301 -0.79 3.47 22.50
C LYS A 301 0.35 3.54 21.49
N ALA A 302 0.11 3.13 20.25
CA ALA A 302 1.08 3.24 19.16
C ALA A 302 1.25 4.71 18.73
N MET A 303 0.12 5.43 18.58
CA MET A 303 0.08 6.86 18.26
C MET A 303 0.90 7.67 19.28
N LYS A 304 0.56 7.53 20.57
CA LYS A 304 1.23 8.19 21.69
C LYS A 304 2.72 7.85 21.77
N ALA A 305 3.07 6.56 21.69
CA ALA A 305 4.47 6.14 21.76
C ALA A 305 5.31 6.69 20.59
N TRP A 306 4.71 6.85 19.42
CA TRP A 306 5.38 7.45 18.26
C TRP A 306 5.56 8.97 18.41
N THR A 307 4.49 9.71 18.71
CA THR A 307 4.58 11.16 18.92
C THR A 307 5.53 11.51 20.07
N ASP A 308 5.52 10.73 21.16
CA ASP A 308 6.46 10.92 22.28
C ASP A 308 7.91 10.58 21.89
N TYR A 309 8.15 9.58 21.03
CA TYR A 309 9.47 9.25 20.50
C TYR A 309 10.04 10.41 19.66
N ILE A 310 9.26 10.98 18.73
CA ILE A 310 9.71 12.14 17.94
C ILE A 310 10.01 13.32 18.86
N THR A 311 9.15 13.56 19.86
CA THR A 311 9.34 14.64 20.83
C THR A 311 10.62 14.48 21.64
N ASP A 312 10.98 13.26 22.03
CA ASP A 312 12.25 12.97 22.72
C ASP A 312 13.47 13.14 21.80
N VAL A 313 13.36 12.79 20.52
CA VAL A 313 14.39 13.07 19.51
C VAL A 313 14.61 14.58 19.35
N ASP A 314 13.56 15.39 19.21
CA ASP A 314 13.67 16.85 19.15
C ASP A 314 14.28 17.43 20.44
N ARG A 315 13.80 17.01 21.62
CA ARG A 315 14.35 17.42 22.92
C ARG A 315 15.85 17.20 23.03
N LYS A 316 16.32 16.00 22.64
CA LYS A 316 17.76 15.64 22.64
C LYS A 316 18.58 16.46 21.64
N ASN A 317 17.96 16.98 20.59
CA ASN A 317 18.59 17.80 19.55
C ASN A 317 18.33 19.31 19.69
N GLY A 318 17.94 19.75 20.90
CA GLY A 318 17.84 21.16 21.29
C GLY A 318 16.43 21.68 21.50
N ASN A 319 15.40 20.82 21.50
CA ASN A 319 14.00 21.16 21.76
C ASN A 319 13.51 22.32 20.87
N ARG A 320 13.74 22.17 19.57
CA ARG A 320 13.45 23.16 18.53
C ARG A 320 11.99 23.11 18.07
N HIS A 321 11.21 22.14 18.53
CA HIS A 321 9.86 21.83 18.06
C HIS A 321 9.84 21.53 16.55
N LEU A 322 10.93 20.94 16.04
CA LEU A 322 11.13 20.62 14.63
C LEU A 322 12.01 19.38 14.51
N TRP A 323 11.68 18.51 13.56
CA TRP A 323 12.49 17.33 13.30
C TRP A 323 13.55 17.65 12.24
N THR A 324 14.78 17.86 12.68
CA THR A 324 15.89 18.30 11.81
C THR A 324 17.12 17.40 11.88
N THR A 325 16.95 16.12 12.21
CA THR A 325 18.04 15.18 12.53
C THR A 325 17.65 13.74 12.28
N GLY A 326 18.57 12.96 11.71
CA GLY A 326 18.34 11.56 11.35
C GLY A 326 18.18 11.41 9.83
N PHE A 327 17.78 10.22 9.42
CA PHE A 327 17.47 9.92 8.02
C PHE A 327 15.95 9.92 7.80
N HIS A 328 15.52 10.51 6.69
CA HIS A 328 14.13 10.63 6.26
C HIS A 328 14.06 10.39 4.75
N TYR A 329 13.09 9.61 4.27
CA TYR A 329 12.90 9.39 2.83
C TYR A 329 12.34 10.64 2.12
N GLY A 330 11.64 11.52 2.85
CA GLY A 330 11.07 12.73 2.29
C GLY A 330 9.98 12.44 1.26
N ASP A 331 9.97 13.20 0.15
CA ASP A 331 9.06 12.98 -0.96
C ASP A 331 9.67 11.99 -1.97
N TRP A 332 9.47 10.70 -1.70
CA TRP A 332 10.04 9.60 -2.48
C TRP A 332 9.46 9.54 -3.90
N LEU A 333 10.31 9.28 -4.88
CA LEU A 333 10.00 9.20 -6.32
C LEU A 333 9.40 10.47 -6.95
N ALA A 334 9.66 11.63 -6.33
CA ALA A 334 9.40 12.93 -6.95
C ALA A 334 10.34 13.19 -8.15
N LEU A 335 9.88 14.02 -9.08
CA LEU A 335 10.56 14.34 -10.33
C LEU A 335 11.31 15.69 -10.29
N ASP A 336 11.26 16.39 -9.15
CA ASP A 336 11.82 17.74 -8.97
C ASP A 336 13.32 17.76 -8.62
N ASN A 337 13.97 16.61 -8.39
CA ASN A 337 15.41 16.53 -8.09
C ASN A 337 16.30 16.73 -9.31
N ARG A 338 16.48 18.00 -9.69
CA ARG A 338 17.29 18.43 -10.83
C ARG A 338 18.81 18.25 -10.64
N GLU A 339 19.26 17.94 -9.42
CA GLU A 339 20.69 17.68 -9.15
C GLU A 339 21.06 16.21 -9.39
N ASN A 340 20.10 15.29 -9.23
CA ASN A 340 20.28 13.88 -9.55
C ASN A 340 18.94 13.25 -9.98
N LEU A 341 18.73 13.17 -11.31
CA LEU A 341 17.49 12.64 -11.91
C LEU A 341 17.29 11.13 -11.71
N ASP A 342 18.37 10.39 -11.42
CA ASP A 342 18.31 8.95 -11.10
C ASP A 342 18.01 8.71 -9.60
N SER A 343 17.99 9.77 -8.79
CA SER A 343 17.69 9.72 -7.37
C SER A 343 16.21 9.43 -7.11
N PRO A 344 15.86 8.51 -6.20
CA PRO A 344 14.49 8.37 -5.71
C PRO A 344 14.10 9.42 -4.66
N PHE A 345 15.00 10.35 -4.27
CA PHE A 345 14.69 11.43 -3.32
C PHE A 345 14.30 12.72 -4.05
N GLY A 346 13.15 13.31 -3.72
CA GLY A 346 12.74 14.63 -4.22
C GLY A 346 13.57 15.82 -3.70
N ALA A 347 13.39 16.98 -4.33
CA ALA A 347 14.07 18.23 -3.98
C ALA A 347 13.47 18.96 -2.75
N THR A 348 12.32 18.49 -2.25
CA THR A 348 11.72 19.06 -1.03
C THR A 348 12.54 18.67 0.20
N ASP A 349 12.99 19.66 0.98
CA ASP A 349 13.80 19.48 2.20
C ASP A 349 13.20 18.38 3.10
N VAL A 350 13.95 17.31 3.34
CA VAL A 350 13.47 16.14 4.08
C VAL A 350 13.15 16.44 5.56
N CYS A 351 13.77 17.47 6.14
CA CYS A 351 13.45 17.98 7.47
C CYS A 351 12.21 18.90 7.46
N PHE A 352 11.89 19.57 6.34
CA PHE A 352 10.60 20.24 6.16
C PHE A 352 9.49 19.20 6.17
N VAL A 353 9.62 18.12 5.40
CA VAL A 353 8.64 17.02 5.39
C VAL A 353 8.52 16.40 6.78
N ALA A 354 9.62 15.99 7.41
CA ALA A 354 9.60 15.40 8.75
C ALA A 354 9.03 16.33 9.85
N SER A 355 9.28 17.65 9.75
CA SER A 355 8.69 18.63 10.69
C SER A 355 7.20 18.86 10.44
N ALA A 356 6.73 18.77 9.19
CA ALA A 356 5.31 18.84 8.85
C ALA A 356 4.56 17.58 9.33
N TYR A 357 5.16 16.40 9.20
CA TYR A 357 4.62 15.16 9.77
C TYR A 357 4.63 15.15 11.29
N TYR A 358 5.67 15.67 11.95
CA TYR A 358 5.67 15.87 13.41
C TYR A 358 4.51 16.78 13.87
N TYR A 359 4.15 17.80 13.09
CA TYR A 359 2.93 18.60 13.33
C TYR A 359 1.63 17.79 13.12
N ILE A 360 1.55 16.96 12.07
CA ILE A 360 0.42 16.03 11.87
C ILE A 360 0.28 15.15 13.09
N ASP A 361 1.35 14.49 13.51
CA ASP A 361 1.33 13.51 14.60
C ASP A 361 0.92 14.13 15.93
N ALA A 362 1.50 15.28 16.29
CA ALA A 362 1.08 16.00 17.48
C ALA A 362 -0.39 16.45 17.40
N SER A 363 -0.84 16.95 16.25
CA SER A 363 -2.23 17.38 16.06
C SER A 363 -3.22 16.21 16.16
N VAL A 364 -2.92 15.10 15.46
CA VAL A 364 -3.78 13.93 15.35
C VAL A 364 -3.80 13.12 16.64
N THR A 365 -2.66 12.90 17.30
CA THR A 365 -2.64 12.27 18.63
C THR A 365 -3.39 13.12 19.67
N GLY A 366 -3.35 14.46 19.54
CA GLY A 366 -4.18 15.37 20.35
C GLY A 366 -5.68 15.26 20.09
N LEU A 367 -6.10 15.11 18.84
CA LEU A 367 -7.51 14.87 18.46
C LEU A 367 -8.00 13.48 18.87
N ALA A 368 -7.15 12.45 18.75
CA ALA A 368 -7.45 11.11 19.24
C ALA A 368 -7.60 11.09 20.78
N ALA A 369 -6.73 11.82 21.49
CA ALA A 369 -6.85 12.00 22.94
C ALA A 369 -8.17 12.72 23.32
N GLU A 370 -8.58 13.73 22.55
CA GLU A 370 -9.87 14.41 22.73
C GLU A 370 -11.05 13.45 22.58
N ALA A 371 -11.07 12.67 21.48
CA ALA A 371 -12.11 11.70 21.16
C ALA A 371 -12.28 10.62 22.24
N LEU A 372 -11.17 10.21 22.85
CA LEU A 372 -11.12 9.22 23.94
C LEU A 372 -11.32 9.84 25.34
N GLY A 373 -11.41 11.17 25.45
CA GLY A 373 -11.56 11.86 26.73
C GLY A 373 -10.28 11.95 27.58
N TYR A 374 -9.10 11.69 26.99
CA TYR A 374 -7.80 11.73 27.66
C TYR A 374 -7.28 13.17 27.82
N LYS A 375 -7.93 13.95 28.68
CA LYS A 375 -7.77 15.41 28.80
C LYS A 375 -6.34 15.91 29.07
N ALA A 376 -5.50 15.13 29.75
CA ALA A 376 -4.09 15.50 29.98
C ALA A 376 -3.26 15.42 28.68
N ASP A 377 -3.39 14.32 27.94
CA ASP A 377 -2.72 14.12 26.66
C ASP A 377 -3.27 15.09 25.59
N GLU A 378 -4.59 15.31 25.55
CA GLU A 378 -5.23 16.31 24.67
C GLU A 378 -4.60 17.69 24.85
N ALA A 379 -4.51 18.19 26.09
CA ALA A 379 -3.95 19.50 26.38
C ALA A 379 -2.46 19.58 26.01
N TYR A 380 -1.69 18.53 26.30
CA TYR A 380 -0.27 18.44 25.99
C TYR A 380 0.00 18.45 24.47
N TYR A 381 -0.66 17.58 23.71
CA TYR A 381 -0.43 17.45 22.28
C TYR A 381 -0.96 18.64 21.48
N LYS A 382 -2.09 19.25 21.89
CA LYS A 382 -2.56 20.51 21.29
C LYS A 382 -1.58 21.67 21.53
N ALA A 383 -0.97 21.74 22.71
CA ALA A 383 0.08 22.73 22.99
C ALA A 383 1.33 22.44 22.15
N LEU A 384 1.77 21.18 22.07
CA LEU A 384 2.92 20.75 21.28
C LEU A 384 2.74 21.10 19.79
N ALA A 385 1.60 20.75 19.19
CA ALA A 385 1.28 21.07 17.80
C ALA A 385 1.31 22.58 17.51
N LYS A 386 0.89 23.41 18.47
CA LYS A 386 0.96 24.87 18.36
C LYS A 386 2.42 25.38 18.34
N GLU A 387 3.28 24.87 19.22
CA GLU A 387 4.69 25.24 19.25
C GLU A 387 5.46 24.74 18.02
N ILE A 388 5.18 23.50 17.55
CA ILE A 388 5.72 22.98 16.28
C ILE A 388 5.31 23.88 15.12
N LYS A 389 4.01 24.21 15.00
CA LYS A 389 3.51 25.11 13.96
C LYS A 389 4.21 26.46 13.98
N LYS A 390 4.42 27.04 15.17
CA LYS A 390 5.13 28.31 15.33
C LYS A 390 6.59 28.19 14.86
N ALA A 391 7.32 27.20 15.34
CA ALA A 391 8.71 26.97 14.97
C ALA A 391 8.86 26.67 13.46
N PHE A 392 7.89 25.98 12.87
CA PHE A 392 7.82 25.69 11.43
C PHE A 392 7.67 26.98 10.63
N THR A 393 6.71 27.84 11.00
CA THR A 393 6.53 29.13 10.35
C THR A 393 7.74 30.06 10.54
N ASP A 394 8.36 30.07 11.72
CA ASP A 394 9.56 30.88 12.00
C ASP A 394 10.77 30.44 11.16
N LYS A 395 10.95 29.13 10.93
CA LYS A 395 12.10 28.58 10.19
C LYS A 395 11.94 28.63 8.68
N TYR A 396 10.77 28.26 8.17
CA TYR A 396 10.57 27.95 6.75
C TYR A 396 9.97 29.10 5.93
N TYR A 397 9.70 30.25 6.54
CA TYR A 397 9.21 31.44 5.84
C TYR A 397 10.16 32.63 6.00
N GLY A 398 10.29 33.41 4.93
CA GLY A 398 10.74 34.81 4.97
C GLY A 398 9.56 35.75 4.78
N GLN A 399 9.83 37.05 4.67
CA GLN A 399 8.80 38.09 4.54
C GLN A 399 7.81 37.81 3.38
N ASP A 400 8.32 37.43 2.21
CA ASP A 400 7.53 37.15 1.00
C ASP A 400 8.00 35.85 0.31
N ARG A 401 8.38 34.83 1.08
CA ARG A 401 8.82 33.53 0.55
C ARG A 401 8.63 32.35 1.51
N ILE A 402 8.44 31.16 0.94
CA ILE A 402 8.65 29.87 1.62
C ILE A 402 10.02 29.31 1.19
N LEU A 403 10.72 28.58 2.06
CA LEU A 403 11.99 27.93 1.72
C LEU A 403 11.78 26.63 0.94
N ALA A 404 10.75 25.84 1.27
CA ALA A 404 10.33 24.67 0.51
C ALA A 404 9.44 25.07 -0.67
N ASP A 405 9.99 25.87 -1.58
CA ASP A 405 9.33 26.29 -2.81
C ASP A 405 9.38 25.14 -3.85
N THR A 406 8.60 24.08 -3.59
CA THR A 406 8.35 22.92 -4.46
C THR A 406 6.85 22.66 -4.54
N GLN A 407 6.38 21.84 -5.48
CA GLN A 407 4.96 21.48 -5.55
C GLN A 407 4.51 20.81 -4.23
N THR A 408 5.31 19.88 -3.73
CA THR A 408 5.07 19.17 -2.46
C THR A 408 5.12 20.09 -1.25
N GLY A 409 6.12 20.96 -1.14
CA GLY A 409 6.27 21.87 0.00
C GLY A 409 5.10 22.84 0.15
N LEU A 410 4.66 23.41 -0.98
CA LEU A 410 3.49 24.29 -1.04
C LEU A 410 2.17 23.53 -0.76
N SER A 411 2.03 22.31 -1.29
CA SER A 411 0.83 21.49 -1.09
C SER A 411 0.65 21.08 0.37
N ILE A 412 1.73 20.61 1.02
CA ILE A 412 1.78 20.34 2.47
C ILE A 412 1.41 21.61 3.26
N ALA A 413 2.02 22.75 2.92
CA ALA A 413 1.77 24.00 3.62
C ALA A 413 0.29 24.45 3.54
N LEU A 414 -0.36 24.30 2.38
CA LEU A 414 -1.76 24.65 2.18
C LEU A 414 -2.72 23.72 2.94
N VAL A 415 -2.57 22.40 2.76
CA VAL A 415 -3.49 21.42 3.36
C VAL A 415 -3.38 21.42 4.89
N LEU A 416 -2.17 21.47 5.44
CA LEU A 416 -1.94 21.50 6.88
C LEU A 416 -2.08 22.90 7.51
N LYS A 417 -2.27 23.93 6.68
CA LYS A 417 -2.32 25.36 7.05
C LYS A 417 -1.04 25.81 7.78
N LEU A 418 0.12 25.30 7.38
CA LEU A 418 1.44 25.57 7.98
C LEU A 418 2.12 26.83 7.42
N TYR A 419 1.38 27.94 7.39
CA TYR A 419 1.85 29.25 6.92
C TYR A 419 1.57 30.35 7.96
N PRO A 420 2.33 31.47 7.93
CA PRO A 420 2.01 32.68 8.70
C PRO A 420 0.64 33.26 8.34
N GLU A 421 0.06 34.06 9.25
CA GLU A 421 -1.17 34.81 8.95
C GLU A 421 -0.96 35.75 7.74
N GLY A 422 -1.93 35.80 6.83
CA GLY A 422 -1.85 36.56 5.57
C GLY A 422 -1.05 35.89 4.44
N MET A 423 -0.34 34.79 4.68
CA MET A 423 0.45 34.09 3.64
C MET A 423 -0.33 33.02 2.87
N ARG A 424 -1.61 32.76 3.18
CA ARG A 424 -2.40 31.71 2.51
C ARG A 424 -2.47 31.94 1.00
N GLU A 425 -2.87 33.13 0.59
CA GLU A 425 -3.09 33.51 -0.81
C GLU A 425 -1.76 33.44 -1.58
N TYR A 426 -0.67 33.94 -1.00
CA TYR A 426 0.68 33.81 -1.56
C TYR A 426 1.07 32.35 -1.83
N VAL A 427 0.88 31.44 -0.86
CA VAL A 427 1.23 30.02 -1.03
C VAL A 427 0.31 29.35 -2.08
N ALA A 428 -0.96 29.73 -2.13
CA ALA A 428 -1.94 29.24 -3.11
C ALA A 428 -1.58 29.66 -4.54
N GLU A 429 -1.35 30.97 -4.76
CA GLU A 429 -0.90 31.52 -6.04
C GLU A 429 0.43 30.90 -6.48
N ARG A 430 1.37 30.73 -5.55
CA ARG A 430 2.68 30.14 -5.84
C ARG A 430 2.62 28.66 -6.26
N LEU A 431 1.69 27.88 -5.69
CA LEU A 431 1.46 26.49 -6.12
C LEU A 431 0.91 26.45 -7.55
N VAL A 432 -0.14 27.24 -7.81
CA VAL A 432 -0.76 27.35 -9.15
C VAL A 432 0.27 27.82 -10.19
N GLU A 433 1.09 28.81 -9.85
CA GLU A 433 2.16 29.30 -10.71
C GLU A 433 3.21 28.22 -11.04
N LYS A 434 3.57 27.34 -10.09
CA LYS A 434 4.48 26.22 -10.35
C LYS A 434 3.90 25.20 -11.31
N LEU A 435 2.63 24.86 -11.15
CA LEU A 435 1.93 23.95 -12.06
C LEU A 435 1.91 24.54 -13.48
N HIS A 436 1.49 25.79 -13.64
CA HIS A 436 1.51 26.46 -14.96
C HIS A 436 2.93 26.55 -15.57
N ARG A 437 3.96 26.81 -14.76
CA ARG A 437 5.37 26.79 -15.20
C ARG A 437 5.87 25.40 -15.61
N ASN A 438 5.19 24.34 -15.19
CA ASN A 438 5.45 22.95 -15.58
C ASN A 438 4.37 22.39 -16.53
N ASN A 439 3.72 23.27 -17.32
CA ASN A 439 2.66 22.89 -18.27
C ASN A 439 1.50 22.11 -17.63
N ASP A 440 1.12 22.48 -16.41
CA ASP A 440 0.09 21.83 -15.58
C ASP A 440 0.38 20.38 -15.17
N HIS A 441 1.63 19.92 -15.32
CA HIS A 441 2.07 18.60 -14.87
C HIS A 441 2.59 18.59 -13.42
N LEU A 442 2.36 17.48 -12.73
CA LEU A 442 2.93 17.21 -11.42
C LEU A 442 4.45 16.95 -11.50
N GLU A 443 5.18 17.29 -10.44
CA GLU A 443 6.55 16.83 -10.18
C GLU A 443 6.63 16.03 -8.86
N THR A 444 5.49 15.75 -8.23
CA THR A 444 5.39 15.26 -6.85
C THR A 444 5.71 13.78 -6.70
N GLY A 445 6.34 13.43 -5.58
CA GLY A 445 6.53 12.05 -5.14
C GLY A 445 5.35 11.52 -4.33
N PHE A 446 5.59 10.45 -3.58
CA PHE A 446 4.59 9.76 -2.75
C PHE A 446 3.83 10.71 -1.81
N VAL A 447 4.52 11.63 -1.15
CA VAL A 447 3.92 12.58 -0.19
C VAL A 447 3.20 13.69 -0.93
N GLY A 448 3.88 14.32 -1.88
CA GLY A 448 3.33 15.46 -2.61
C GLY A 448 2.04 15.12 -3.34
N THR A 449 1.97 13.93 -3.93
CA THR A 449 0.84 13.49 -4.75
C THR A 449 -0.45 13.36 -3.92
N TYR A 450 -0.35 12.88 -2.68
CA TYR A 450 -1.48 12.84 -1.75
C TYR A 450 -2.00 14.24 -1.40
N PHE A 451 -1.09 15.23 -1.25
CA PHE A 451 -1.47 16.60 -0.89
C PHE A 451 -1.83 17.50 -2.08
N LEU A 452 -1.38 17.20 -3.30
CA LEU A 452 -1.41 18.12 -4.45
C LEU A 452 -2.83 18.53 -4.87
N LEU A 453 -3.69 17.56 -5.23
CA LEU A 453 -5.05 17.90 -5.68
C LEU A 453 -5.89 18.53 -4.54
N PRO A 454 -5.84 18.05 -3.28
CA PRO A 454 -6.45 18.77 -2.15
C PRO A 454 -5.94 20.21 -2.00
N ALA A 455 -4.64 20.46 -2.17
CA ALA A 455 -4.07 21.81 -2.10
C ALA A 455 -4.57 22.72 -3.23
N LEU A 456 -4.65 22.21 -4.47
CA LEU A 456 -5.20 22.95 -5.60
C LEU A 456 -6.68 23.28 -5.40
N THR A 457 -7.50 22.35 -4.91
CA THR A 457 -8.90 22.64 -4.56
C THR A 457 -9.00 23.67 -3.42
N LEU A 458 -8.17 23.56 -2.38
CA LEU A 458 -8.12 24.54 -1.28
C LEU A 458 -7.58 25.91 -1.70
N ALA A 459 -6.78 25.98 -2.77
CA ALA A 459 -6.33 27.22 -3.41
C ALA A 459 -7.44 27.89 -4.26
N GLY A 460 -8.55 27.20 -4.53
CA GLY A 460 -9.60 27.63 -5.45
C GLY A 460 -9.37 27.22 -6.91
N ALA A 461 -8.29 26.48 -7.19
CA ALA A 461 -7.89 26.02 -8.52
C ALA A 461 -8.49 24.63 -8.86
N GLY A 462 -9.79 24.45 -8.63
CA GLY A 462 -10.47 23.16 -8.82
C GLY A 462 -10.41 22.61 -10.26
N GLU A 463 -10.59 23.47 -11.27
CA GLU A 463 -10.46 23.07 -12.68
C GLU A 463 -9.02 22.62 -13.03
N LEU A 464 -8.00 23.25 -12.40
CA LEU A 464 -6.60 22.85 -12.56
C LEU A 464 -6.35 21.48 -11.91
N ALA A 465 -6.91 21.20 -10.73
CA ALA A 465 -6.82 19.87 -10.11
C ALA A 465 -7.36 18.76 -11.03
N TYR A 466 -8.48 19.02 -11.72
CA TYR A 466 -8.99 18.12 -12.77
C TYR A 466 -8.13 18.07 -14.02
N THR A 467 -7.45 19.16 -14.39
CA THR A 467 -6.47 19.12 -15.49
C THR A 467 -5.31 18.21 -15.14
N VAL A 468 -4.70 18.35 -13.96
CA VAL A 468 -3.62 17.46 -13.46
C VAL A 468 -4.10 15.99 -13.43
N LEU A 469 -5.33 15.73 -12.96
CA LEU A 469 -5.91 14.37 -12.94
C LEU A 469 -6.14 13.77 -14.34
N LEU A 470 -6.51 14.60 -15.32
CA LEU A 470 -6.93 14.18 -16.66
C LEU A 470 -5.85 14.38 -17.75
N HIS A 471 -4.61 14.73 -17.38
CA HIS A 471 -3.48 14.65 -18.30
C HIS A 471 -3.25 13.20 -18.74
N GLU A 472 -3.02 13.00 -20.03
CA GLU A 472 -2.69 11.70 -20.67
C GLU A 472 -1.22 11.61 -21.11
N ASP A 473 -0.46 12.70 -20.99
CA ASP A 473 0.97 12.80 -21.24
C ASP A 473 1.79 12.72 -19.95
N TYR A 474 3.06 12.35 -20.09
CA TYR A 474 3.95 12.13 -18.96
C TYR A 474 4.39 13.47 -18.31
N PRO A 475 4.40 13.59 -16.97
CA PRO A 475 3.94 12.64 -15.94
C PRO A 475 2.48 12.83 -15.52
N SER A 476 1.69 11.75 -15.51
CA SER A 476 0.29 11.77 -15.04
C SER A 476 -0.25 10.36 -14.77
N TRP A 477 -1.46 10.27 -14.20
CA TRP A 477 -2.15 8.98 -14.02
C TRP A 477 -2.68 8.41 -15.34
N LEU A 478 -3.28 9.22 -16.22
CA LEU A 478 -3.78 8.71 -17.50
C LEU A 478 -2.67 8.49 -18.51
N TYR A 479 -1.47 9.04 -18.31
CA TYR A 479 -0.26 8.58 -19.02
C TYR A 479 -0.09 7.07 -18.86
N ALA A 480 -0.07 6.58 -17.62
CA ALA A 480 0.03 5.16 -17.36
C ALA A 480 -1.13 4.41 -18.04
N VAL A 481 -2.38 4.85 -17.87
CA VAL A 481 -3.56 4.20 -18.49
C VAL A 481 -3.48 4.16 -20.02
N ARG A 482 -3.06 5.26 -20.67
CA ARG A 482 -2.85 5.35 -22.13
C ARG A 482 -1.75 4.39 -22.60
N MET A 483 -0.70 4.24 -21.81
CA MET A 483 0.38 3.28 -22.01
C MET A 483 -0.03 1.82 -21.71
N GLY A 484 -1.33 1.57 -21.51
CA GLY A 484 -1.88 0.24 -21.22
C GLY A 484 -1.80 -0.14 -19.75
N SER A 485 -1.55 0.80 -18.83
CA SER A 485 -1.58 0.51 -17.41
C SER A 485 -2.97 0.18 -16.91
N THR A 486 -2.92 -0.61 -15.86
CA THR A 486 -4.07 -1.33 -15.36
C THR A 486 -4.10 -1.39 -13.85
N THR A 487 -3.03 -0.91 -13.27
CA THR A 487 -2.58 -0.96 -11.90
C THR A 487 -1.83 0.36 -11.74
N ILE A 488 -1.69 0.82 -10.51
CA ILE A 488 -0.92 2.02 -10.25
C ILE A 488 0.56 1.63 -10.27
N TRP A 489 1.37 2.39 -10.99
CA TRP A 489 2.81 2.15 -11.09
C TRP A 489 3.57 2.75 -9.90
N GLU A 490 4.72 2.17 -9.55
CA GLU A 490 5.62 2.71 -8.51
C GLU A 490 6.24 4.03 -8.93
N ARG A 491 6.55 4.21 -10.22
CA ARG A 491 7.12 5.43 -10.80
C ARG A 491 6.19 6.03 -11.85
N TRP A 492 6.18 7.36 -11.95
CA TRP A 492 5.48 8.08 -13.03
C TRP A 492 5.97 7.70 -14.42
N ASN A 493 7.25 7.33 -14.55
CA ASN A 493 7.90 6.85 -15.76
C ASN A 493 8.20 5.35 -15.72
N SER A 494 7.45 4.54 -14.95
CA SER A 494 7.74 3.11 -14.84
C SER A 494 7.90 2.43 -16.20
N VAL A 495 7.06 2.82 -17.16
CA VAL A 495 7.23 2.58 -18.60
C VAL A 495 7.37 3.93 -19.31
N GLY A 496 8.28 4.04 -20.27
CA GLY A 496 8.41 5.21 -21.16
C GLY A 496 7.58 5.11 -22.45
N GLU A 497 7.48 6.19 -23.22
CA GLU A 497 6.77 6.24 -24.52
C GLU A 497 7.34 5.26 -25.57
N ASP A 498 8.57 4.78 -25.39
CA ASP A 498 9.19 3.71 -26.19
C ASP A 498 8.75 2.29 -25.77
N GLY A 499 7.86 2.19 -24.79
CA GLY A 499 7.39 0.94 -24.19
C GLY A 499 8.40 0.29 -23.22
N LYS A 500 9.50 0.97 -22.85
CA LYS A 500 10.58 0.36 -22.06
C LYS A 500 10.52 0.72 -20.59
N LEU A 501 10.84 -0.25 -19.75
CA LEU A 501 11.04 -0.02 -18.31
C LEU A 501 12.24 0.92 -18.12
N GLN A 502 12.02 2.07 -17.46
CA GLN A 502 13.05 3.09 -17.31
C GLN A 502 14.08 2.74 -16.22
N ASP A 503 13.64 2.12 -15.13
CA ASP A 503 14.52 1.50 -14.12
C ASP A 503 14.35 -0.04 -14.16
N ARG A 504 15.45 -0.77 -13.97
CA ARG A 504 15.52 -2.24 -13.92
C ARG A 504 15.74 -2.79 -12.50
N HIS A 505 15.93 -1.94 -11.51
CA HIS A 505 16.23 -2.30 -10.12
C HIS A 505 15.05 -2.06 -9.18
N MET A 506 14.42 -0.87 -9.21
CA MET A 506 13.27 -0.52 -8.38
C MET A 506 12.15 0.06 -9.27
N ASN A 507 11.35 -0.83 -9.86
CA ASN A 507 10.32 -0.47 -10.82
C ASN A 507 9.18 -1.50 -10.87
N SER A 508 8.21 -1.38 -9.96
CA SER A 508 6.96 -2.14 -9.90
C SER A 508 5.88 -1.49 -10.78
N LEU A 509 5.11 -2.27 -11.53
CA LEU A 509 3.89 -1.79 -12.20
C LEU A 509 2.63 -1.92 -11.33
N ASN A 510 2.76 -2.36 -10.07
CA ASN A 510 1.64 -2.61 -9.18
C ASN A 510 1.92 -2.15 -7.74
N HIS A 511 1.68 -0.87 -7.48
CA HIS A 511 2.08 -0.12 -6.30
C HIS A 511 1.00 0.92 -5.99
N TYR A 512 0.21 0.75 -4.93
CA TYR A 512 -1.00 1.56 -4.73
C TYR A 512 -0.75 3.04 -4.35
N ALA A 513 0.48 3.46 -4.07
CA ALA A 513 0.80 4.76 -3.47
C ALA A 513 0.20 5.96 -4.23
N TYR A 514 0.38 6.05 -5.55
CA TYR A 514 -0.23 7.10 -6.37
C TYR A 514 -1.74 6.93 -6.62
N GLY A 515 -2.31 5.77 -6.25
CA GLY A 515 -3.75 5.55 -6.24
C GLY A 515 -4.48 6.35 -5.17
N SER A 516 -3.73 6.92 -4.21
CA SER A 516 -4.23 7.84 -3.18
C SER A 516 -5.02 9.04 -3.73
N VAL A 517 -4.87 9.35 -5.02
CA VAL A 517 -5.66 10.35 -5.75
C VAL A 517 -7.17 10.06 -5.75
N MET A 518 -7.60 8.80 -5.62
CA MET A 518 -9.03 8.47 -5.58
C MET A 518 -9.73 9.03 -4.34
N GLU A 519 -9.03 9.17 -3.21
CA GLU A 519 -9.58 9.89 -2.06
C GLU A 519 -9.94 11.34 -2.39
N TRP A 520 -9.14 12.04 -3.21
CA TRP A 520 -9.54 13.37 -3.68
C TRP A 520 -10.81 13.31 -4.55
N LEU A 521 -10.91 12.30 -5.41
CA LEU A 521 -12.09 12.12 -6.27
C LEU A 521 -13.36 11.83 -5.45
N TYR A 522 -13.28 11.09 -4.33
CA TYR A 522 -14.40 10.93 -3.40
C TYR A 522 -14.69 12.22 -2.62
N ARG A 523 -13.66 12.81 -2.00
CA ARG A 523 -13.80 13.89 -1.03
C ARG A 523 -14.17 15.23 -1.62
N TYR A 524 -13.73 15.51 -2.84
CA TYR A 524 -13.96 16.77 -3.55
C TYR A 524 -14.79 16.53 -4.82
N GLY A 525 -14.45 15.52 -5.63
CA GLY A 525 -15.19 15.24 -6.87
C GLY A 525 -16.65 14.82 -6.64
N ALA A 526 -16.88 13.74 -5.88
CA ALA A 526 -18.20 13.40 -5.34
C ALA A 526 -18.59 14.30 -4.16
N GLY A 527 -17.61 14.94 -3.53
CA GLY A 527 -17.81 15.87 -2.42
C GLY A 527 -18.03 15.21 -1.07
N ILE A 528 -17.78 13.90 -0.91
CA ILE A 528 -18.10 13.12 0.30
C ILE A 528 -16.88 13.08 1.23
N SER A 529 -16.81 13.97 2.21
CA SER A 529 -15.66 14.11 3.12
C SER A 529 -15.99 13.73 4.56
N PRO A 530 -15.30 12.73 5.18
CA PRO A 530 -15.49 12.42 6.59
C PRO A 530 -15.02 13.59 7.47
N THR A 531 -15.73 13.83 8.58
CA THR A 531 -15.41 14.88 9.54
C THR A 531 -15.00 14.27 10.89
N TYR A 532 -14.26 15.03 11.70
CA TYR A 532 -13.92 14.61 13.06
C TYR A 532 -15.17 14.52 13.95
N ALA A 533 -16.05 15.53 13.90
CA ALA A 533 -17.28 15.58 14.70
C ALA A 533 -18.23 14.40 14.35
N GLY A 534 -18.35 14.11 13.05
CA GLY A 534 -19.18 13.04 12.51
C GLY A 534 -18.45 11.75 12.15
N ALA A 535 -17.31 11.45 12.80
CA ALA A 535 -16.48 10.28 12.48
C ALA A 535 -17.29 8.98 12.33
N GLY A 536 -16.97 8.17 11.31
CA GLY A 536 -17.80 7.06 10.86
C GLY A 536 -18.94 7.46 9.91
N PHE A 537 -18.77 8.58 9.20
CA PHE A 537 -19.80 9.21 8.34
C PHE A 537 -21.15 9.44 9.04
N ARG A 538 -21.17 9.58 10.38
CA ARG A 538 -22.35 10.01 11.15
C ARG A 538 -22.78 11.44 10.75
N GLU A 539 -21.78 12.29 10.51
CA GLU A 539 -21.91 13.57 9.82
C GLU A 539 -20.71 13.70 8.87
N PHE A 540 -20.96 14.12 7.64
CA PHE A 540 -19.92 14.28 6.62
C PHE A 540 -20.19 15.56 5.83
N ASP A 541 -19.13 16.21 5.37
CA ASP A 541 -19.27 17.36 4.48
C ASP A 541 -19.67 16.82 3.09
N LEU A 542 -20.76 17.35 2.53
CA LEU A 542 -21.21 17.09 1.16
C LEU A 542 -21.00 18.35 0.31
N ASN A 543 -19.86 18.44 -0.38
CA ASN A 543 -19.47 19.61 -1.15
C ASN A 543 -18.82 19.21 -2.51
N PRO A 544 -19.61 18.72 -3.48
CA PRO A 544 -19.10 18.27 -4.77
C PRO A 544 -18.54 19.44 -5.59
N THR A 545 -17.33 19.26 -6.12
CA THR A 545 -16.71 20.12 -7.13
C THR A 545 -16.71 19.38 -8.47
N PRO A 546 -17.80 19.39 -9.27
CA PRO A 546 -17.87 18.65 -10.52
C PRO A 546 -17.07 19.31 -11.65
N ASP A 547 -16.51 18.50 -12.55
CA ASP A 547 -15.93 18.97 -13.82
C ASP A 547 -16.69 18.40 -15.02
N ARG A 548 -16.98 19.28 -15.99
CA ARG A 548 -17.71 18.95 -17.23
C ARG A 548 -17.06 17.84 -18.07
N ARG A 549 -15.75 17.63 -17.95
CA ARG A 549 -14.99 16.60 -18.70
C ARG A 549 -15.40 15.17 -18.33
N LEU A 550 -15.88 14.95 -17.10
CA LEU A 550 -16.34 13.63 -16.66
C LEU A 550 -17.75 13.27 -17.15
N GLY A 551 -18.56 14.26 -17.54
CA GLY A 551 -19.96 14.08 -17.91
C GLY A 551 -20.88 13.81 -16.71
N PHE A 552 -20.61 12.74 -15.96
CA PHE A 552 -21.20 12.46 -14.65
C PHE A 552 -20.19 11.71 -13.76
N LEU A 553 -20.36 11.83 -12.45
CA LEU A 553 -19.64 11.03 -11.46
C LEU A 553 -20.69 10.40 -10.54
N ASN A 554 -20.60 9.08 -10.34
CA ASN A 554 -21.46 8.35 -9.42
C ASN A 554 -20.59 7.66 -8.36
N ALA A 555 -20.73 8.10 -7.11
CA ALA A 555 -20.17 7.46 -5.93
C ALA A 555 -21.35 7.21 -4.97
N ALA A 556 -21.73 5.94 -4.84
CA ALA A 556 -22.95 5.47 -4.16
C ALA A 556 -22.69 4.14 -3.45
#